data_AF-A0A3C1DUU3-F1
#
_entry.id   AF-A0A3C1DUU3-F1
#
_cell.length_a   1.000
_cell.length_b   1.000
_cell.length_c   1.000
_cell.angle_alpha   90.00
_cell.angle_beta   90.00
_cell.angle_gamma   90.00
#
_symmetry.space_group_name_H-M   'P 1'
#
loop_
_entity.id
_entity.type
_entity.pdbx_description
1 polymer ?
#
loop_
_entity_poly.entity_id
_entity_poly.type
_entity_poly.pdbx_seq_one_letter_code
_entity_poly.pdbx_strand_id
1 'polypeptide(L)'
;PKPTTGSQGWLQAGVEVYGGPLFNSWLDRELEFAGRLVFDDGTTALVRTGPFLRFPQLAVHLDRGVNTDGLTLNPQSHLNPIIGVGSPADTDVIAHLAGLAGRAGKHVAGYDIVVADTQRSAVFGLDGGLFASARLDNLSSVHAGLSALLRLA
;
A
#
# COMPACT_ATOMS: atom_id res chain seq x y z
N PRO A 1 -3.16 -10.97 -13.42
CA PRO A 1 -3.41 -11.41 -12.01
C PRO A 1 -4.84 -11.03 -11.56
N LYS A 2 -5.47 -11.82 -10.67
CA LYS A 2 -6.78 -11.55 -10.08
C LYS A 2 -6.60 -11.24 -8.58
N PRO A 3 -6.46 -9.96 -8.18
CA PRO A 3 -6.08 -9.62 -6.82
C PRO A 3 -7.26 -9.57 -5.85
N THR A 4 -8.53 -9.49 -6.31
CA THR A 4 -9.66 -9.52 -5.38
C THR A 4 -9.76 -10.91 -4.74
N THR A 5 -9.71 -10.96 -3.42
CA THR A 5 -9.91 -12.17 -2.62
C THR A 5 -10.76 -11.82 -1.38
N GLY A 6 -11.02 -12.81 -0.53
CA GLY A 6 -11.71 -12.57 0.73
C GLY A 6 -11.90 -13.83 1.54
N SER A 7 -12.17 -13.63 2.83
CA SER A 7 -12.34 -14.71 3.80
C SER A 7 -13.21 -14.22 4.96
N GLN A 8 -14.08 -15.09 5.47
CA GLN A 8 -14.92 -14.80 6.64
C GLN A 8 -15.74 -13.49 6.53
N GLY A 9 -16.25 -13.18 5.32
CA GLY A 9 -17.03 -11.96 5.05
C GLY A 9 -16.20 -10.68 4.88
N TRP A 10 -14.87 -10.77 4.93
CA TRP A 10 -13.96 -9.66 4.67
C TRP A 10 -13.46 -9.69 3.23
N LEU A 11 -13.53 -8.53 2.56
CA LEU A 11 -12.90 -8.31 1.26
C LEU A 11 -11.43 -8.01 1.48
N GLN A 12 -10.59 -8.67 0.69
CA GLN A 12 -9.14 -8.54 0.74
C GLN A 12 -8.57 -8.31 -0.65
N ALA A 13 -7.36 -7.77 -0.70
CA ALA A 13 -6.54 -7.76 -1.91
C ALA A 13 -5.37 -8.73 -1.74
N GLY A 14 -5.11 -9.58 -2.73
CA GLY A 14 -3.86 -10.32 -2.81
C GLY A 14 -2.74 -9.36 -3.17
N VAL A 15 -1.70 -9.32 -2.34
CA VAL A 15 -0.51 -8.49 -2.56
C VAL A 15 0.76 -9.35 -2.53
N GLU A 16 1.80 -8.87 -3.18
CA GLU A 16 3.11 -9.51 -3.20
C GLU A 16 4.12 -8.67 -2.41
N VAL A 17 5.04 -9.34 -1.71
CA VAL A 17 6.12 -8.67 -0.98
C VAL A 17 7.21 -8.28 -1.97
N TYR A 18 7.46 -6.97 -2.08
CA TYR A 18 8.58 -6.43 -2.84
C TYR A 18 9.70 -5.98 -1.90
N GLY A 19 10.94 -6.44 -2.17
CA GLY A 19 12.11 -6.14 -1.36
C GLY A 19 12.12 -6.89 -0.01
N GLY A 20 12.79 -6.32 0.98
CA GLY A 20 12.87 -6.85 2.36
C GLY A 20 12.19 -5.94 3.39
N PRO A 21 10.86 -5.73 3.32
CA PRO A 21 10.19 -4.81 4.24
C PRO A 21 10.11 -5.40 5.66
N LEU A 22 10.07 -4.51 6.65
CA LEU A 22 9.70 -4.86 8.02
C LEU A 22 8.19 -5.05 8.10
N PHE A 23 7.69 -6.28 8.06
CA PHE A 23 6.25 -6.56 7.97
C PHE A 23 5.40 -5.89 9.05
N ASN A 24 5.91 -5.84 10.28
CA ASN A 24 5.21 -5.23 11.42
C ASN A 24 4.94 -3.73 11.22
N SER A 25 5.76 -3.01 10.43
CA SER A 25 5.57 -1.58 10.21
C SER A 25 4.40 -1.25 9.28
N TRP A 26 3.88 -2.25 8.56
CA TRP A 26 2.72 -2.13 7.67
C TRP A 26 1.39 -2.42 8.38
N LEU A 27 1.45 -3.03 9.56
CA LEU A 27 0.25 -3.33 10.33
C LEU A 27 -0.39 -2.04 10.84
N ASP A 28 -1.71 -2.09 10.91
CA ASP A 28 -2.51 -1.12 11.63
C ASP A 28 -2.34 0.34 11.19
N ARG A 29 -2.14 0.54 9.89
CA ARG A 29 -2.13 1.83 9.20
C ARG A 29 -3.27 1.97 8.20
N GLU A 30 -3.69 3.20 7.97
CA GLU A 30 -4.49 3.59 6.81
C GLU A 30 -3.60 3.67 5.59
N LEU A 31 -3.69 2.68 4.71
CA LEU A 31 -2.87 2.56 3.52
C LEU A 31 -3.71 2.82 2.27
N GLU A 32 -3.02 3.12 1.17
CA GLU A 32 -3.61 3.32 -0.16
C GLU A 32 -2.97 2.40 -1.19
N PHE A 33 -3.71 2.11 -2.25
CA PHE A 33 -3.12 1.73 -3.52
C PHE A 33 -2.71 2.96 -4.30
N ALA A 34 -1.48 2.95 -4.81
CA ALA A 34 -0.94 3.98 -5.68
C ALA A 34 -0.08 3.34 -6.78
N GLY A 35 -0.13 3.86 -8.01
CA GLY A 35 0.75 3.38 -9.07
C GLY A 35 0.20 3.63 -10.46
N ARG A 36 0.58 2.77 -11.40
CA ARG A 36 0.28 2.91 -12.83
C ARG A 36 -0.63 1.79 -13.34
N LEU A 37 -1.64 2.17 -14.10
CA LEU A 37 -2.41 1.27 -14.97
C LEU A 37 -1.93 1.42 -16.42
N VAL A 38 -1.89 0.31 -17.15
CA VAL A 38 -1.63 0.23 -18.59
C VAL A 38 -2.88 -0.35 -19.24
N PHE A 39 -3.38 0.30 -20.28
CA PHE A 39 -4.60 -0.10 -20.96
C PHE A 39 -4.31 -0.79 -22.30
N ASP A 40 -5.33 -1.47 -22.82
CA ASP A 40 -5.30 -2.21 -24.10
C ASP A 40 -4.99 -1.34 -25.33
N ASP A 41 -5.29 -0.05 -25.27
CA ASP A 41 -4.92 0.95 -26.28
C ASP A 41 -3.47 1.48 -26.15
N GLY A 42 -2.70 0.97 -25.18
CA GLY A 42 -1.32 1.35 -24.92
C GLY A 42 -1.14 2.63 -24.09
N THR A 43 -2.23 3.33 -23.74
CA THR A 43 -2.15 4.49 -22.84
C THR A 43 -1.96 4.07 -21.38
N THR A 44 -1.57 5.02 -20.54
CA THR A 44 -1.34 4.78 -19.11
C THR A 44 -1.99 5.85 -18.24
N ALA A 45 -2.33 5.49 -17.00
CA ALA A 45 -2.82 6.42 -16.01
C ALA A 45 -2.15 6.17 -14.65
N LEU A 46 -1.83 7.25 -13.94
CA LEU A 46 -1.46 7.17 -12.52
C LEU A 46 -2.73 7.25 -11.68
N VAL A 47 -2.86 6.35 -10.71
CA VAL A 47 -4.02 6.26 -9.83
C VAL A 47 -3.59 6.22 -8.38
N ARG A 48 -4.40 6.82 -7.52
CA ARG A 48 -4.26 6.80 -6.06
C ARG A 48 -5.62 6.75 -5.41
N THR A 49 -5.80 5.81 -4.49
CA THR A 49 -7.09 5.56 -3.83
C THR A 49 -7.34 6.47 -2.62
N GLY A 50 -6.27 7.01 -2.00
CA GLY A 50 -6.37 7.52 -0.63
C GLY A 50 -6.56 6.38 0.38
N PRO A 51 -6.92 6.67 1.65
CA PRO A 51 -7.12 5.64 2.67
C PRO A 51 -8.15 4.60 2.23
N PHE A 52 -7.67 3.38 1.94
CA PHE A 52 -8.48 2.35 1.27
C PHE A 52 -8.31 0.96 1.88
N LEU A 53 -7.14 0.67 2.46
CA LEU A 53 -6.83 -0.67 2.93
C LEU A 53 -6.03 -0.66 4.23
N ARG A 54 -6.08 -1.77 4.97
CA ARG A 54 -5.36 -1.96 6.23
C ARG A 54 -4.96 -3.42 6.42
N PHE A 55 -3.77 -3.65 6.95
CA PHE A 55 -3.36 -4.96 7.48
C PHE A 55 -3.67 -4.99 8.98
N PRO A 56 -4.73 -5.67 9.44
CA PRO A 56 -5.08 -5.68 10.86
C PRO A 56 -4.08 -6.53 11.66
N GLN A 57 -3.63 -6.02 12.82
CA GLN A 57 -2.87 -6.83 13.76
C GLN A 57 -3.79 -7.75 14.57
N LEU A 58 -3.34 -8.99 14.82
CA LEU A 58 -4.04 -9.90 15.73
C LEU A 58 -4.04 -9.33 17.15
N ALA A 59 -5.20 -9.40 17.82
CA ALA A 59 -5.32 -8.93 19.19
C ALA A 59 -4.40 -9.71 20.14
N VAL A 60 -3.69 -8.98 21.02
CA VAL A 60 -2.73 -9.57 21.99
C VAL A 60 -3.35 -10.66 22.88
N HIS A 61 -4.65 -10.60 23.17
CA HIS A 61 -5.35 -11.62 23.97
C HIS A 61 -5.35 -13.00 23.29
N LEU A 62 -5.26 -13.00 21.96
CA LEU A 62 -5.20 -14.18 21.09
C LEU A 62 -3.76 -14.55 20.70
N ASP A 63 -2.78 -13.69 21.04
CA ASP A 63 -1.34 -13.91 20.85
C ASP A 63 -0.58 -13.49 22.12
N ARG A 64 -0.70 -14.32 23.17
CA ARG A 64 -0.23 -13.98 24.52
C ARG A 64 1.30 -13.87 24.64
N GLY A 65 2.04 -14.51 23.73
CA GLY A 65 3.51 -14.52 23.70
C GLY A 65 4.11 -13.42 22.83
N VAL A 66 3.30 -12.63 22.11
CA VAL A 66 3.81 -11.67 21.09
C VAL A 66 4.88 -10.70 21.60
N ASN A 67 4.78 -10.28 22.86
CA ASN A 67 5.72 -9.33 23.46
C ASN A 67 6.98 -9.98 24.04
N THR A 68 6.97 -11.29 24.32
CA THR A 68 8.12 -12.03 24.85
C THR A 68 8.87 -12.77 23.75
N ASP A 69 8.13 -13.35 22.81
CA ASP A 69 8.62 -14.28 21.80
C ASP A 69 8.79 -13.58 20.43
N GLY A 70 8.20 -12.39 20.28
CA GLY A 70 8.21 -11.59 19.07
C GLY A 70 7.02 -11.88 18.14
N LEU A 71 6.66 -10.88 17.35
CA LEU A 71 5.58 -10.99 16.36
C LEU A 71 6.04 -11.80 15.14
N THR A 72 5.38 -12.93 14.89
CA THR A 72 5.60 -13.76 13.69
C THR A 72 4.51 -13.52 12.66
N LEU A 73 4.89 -12.98 11.49
CA LEU A 73 3.96 -12.75 10.37
C LEU A 73 4.29 -13.65 9.19
N ASN A 74 3.30 -14.43 8.75
CA ASN A 74 3.40 -15.19 7.52
C ASN A 74 2.94 -14.30 6.33
N PRO A 75 3.77 -14.06 5.31
CA PRO A 75 3.41 -13.20 4.18
C PRO A 75 2.15 -13.66 3.44
N GLN A 76 1.97 -14.95 3.25
CA GLN A 76 0.85 -15.49 2.49
C GLN A 76 -0.47 -15.40 3.25
N SER A 77 -0.43 -15.65 4.57
CA SER A 77 -1.64 -15.75 5.39
C SER A 77 -2.01 -14.43 6.08
N HIS A 78 -1.02 -13.62 6.47
CA HIS A 78 -1.22 -12.45 7.31
C HIS A 78 -1.07 -11.12 6.55
N LEU A 79 -0.48 -11.13 5.34
CA LEU A 79 -0.30 -9.92 4.53
C LEU A 79 -1.24 -9.87 3.33
N ASN A 80 -2.53 -10.16 3.54
CA ASN A 80 -3.59 -9.78 2.61
C ASN A 80 -4.43 -8.68 3.29
N PRO A 81 -4.29 -7.40 2.88
CA PRO A 81 -4.97 -6.32 3.56
C PRO A 81 -6.48 -6.39 3.34
N ILE A 82 -7.22 -5.95 4.34
CA ILE A 82 -8.67 -5.78 4.25
C ILE A 82 -8.97 -4.47 3.52
N ILE A 83 -9.91 -4.53 2.58
CA ILE A 83 -10.38 -3.40 1.77
C ILE A 83 -11.87 -3.10 1.98
N GLY A 84 -12.58 -3.94 2.75
CA GLY A 84 -14.00 -3.78 3.02
C GLY A 84 -14.66 -5.03 3.58
N VAL A 85 -15.98 -5.00 3.68
CA VAL A 85 -16.84 -6.13 4.10
C VAL A 85 -17.72 -6.52 2.91
N GLY A 86 -17.86 -7.82 2.63
CA GLY A 86 -18.68 -8.31 1.53
C GLY A 86 -18.13 -9.57 0.84
N SER A 87 -18.62 -9.81 -0.37
CA SER A 87 -18.27 -10.97 -1.20
C SER A 87 -17.27 -10.59 -2.29
N PRO A 88 -16.15 -11.33 -2.45
CA PRO A 88 -15.21 -11.12 -3.55
C PRO A 88 -15.83 -11.30 -4.93
N ALA A 89 -16.96 -12.02 -5.04
CA ALA A 89 -17.67 -12.20 -6.30
C ALA A 89 -18.29 -10.89 -6.83
N ASP A 90 -18.59 -9.94 -5.94
CA ASP A 90 -19.26 -8.68 -6.26
C ASP A 90 -18.27 -7.50 -6.32
N THR A 91 -16.97 -7.76 -6.16
CA THR A 91 -15.93 -6.72 -6.06
C THR A 91 -14.81 -6.97 -7.06
N ASP A 92 -14.34 -5.90 -7.71
CA ASP A 92 -13.15 -5.94 -8.56
C ASP A 92 -12.25 -4.74 -8.24
N VAL A 93 -11.11 -5.03 -7.57
CA VAL A 93 -10.11 -4.02 -7.21
C VAL A 93 -9.53 -3.32 -8.44
N ILE A 94 -9.32 -4.05 -9.54
CA ILE A 94 -8.78 -3.47 -10.77
C ILE A 94 -9.82 -2.59 -11.46
N ALA A 95 -11.10 -3.01 -11.46
CA ALA A 95 -12.17 -2.16 -11.96
C ALA A 95 -12.32 -0.88 -11.13
N HIS A 96 -12.19 -0.96 -9.80
CA HIS A 96 -12.20 0.21 -8.93
C HIS A 96 -11.06 1.18 -9.28
N LEU A 97 -9.83 0.68 -9.40
CA LEU A 97 -8.66 1.50 -9.76
C LEU A 97 -8.81 2.13 -11.15
N ALA A 98 -9.30 1.38 -12.15
CA ALA A 98 -9.57 1.91 -13.48
C ALA A 98 -10.63 3.03 -13.45
N GLY A 99 -11.64 2.89 -12.59
CA GLY A 99 -12.67 3.89 -12.36
C GLY A 99 -12.11 5.24 -11.90
N LEU A 100 -11.04 5.24 -11.09
CA LEU A 100 -10.35 6.47 -10.68
C LEU A 100 -9.69 7.21 -11.86
N ALA A 101 -9.35 6.49 -12.92
CA ALA A 101 -8.85 7.04 -14.17
C ALA A 101 -9.97 7.31 -15.20
N GLY A 102 -11.25 7.18 -14.81
CA GLY A 102 -12.39 7.36 -15.71
C GLY A 102 -12.55 6.25 -16.75
N ARG A 103 -12.02 5.05 -16.49
CA ARG A 103 -12.00 3.93 -17.44
C ARG A 103 -12.61 2.65 -16.86
N ALA A 104 -13.11 1.79 -17.73
CA ALA A 104 -13.62 0.49 -17.31
C ALA A 104 -12.48 -0.52 -17.08
N GLY A 105 -12.57 -1.32 -16.01
CA GLY A 105 -11.56 -2.32 -15.63
C GLY A 105 -11.22 -3.33 -16.73
N LYS A 106 -12.18 -3.67 -17.60
CA LYS A 106 -11.98 -4.58 -18.74
C LYS A 106 -10.91 -4.13 -19.73
N HIS A 107 -10.57 -2.84 -19.75
CA HIS A 107 -9.54 -2.28 -20.62
C HIS A 107 -8.14 -2.29 -19.99
N VAL A 108 -8.01 -2.67 -18.72
CA VAL A 108 -6.70 -2.76 -18.06
C VAL A 108 -5.95 -3.97 -18.59
N ALA A 109 -4.87 -3.73 -19.33
CA ALA A 109 -3.98 -4.76 -19.87
C ALA A 109 -2.86 -5.13 -18.88
N GLY A 110 -2.46 -4.18 -18.03
CA GLY A 110 -1.41 -4.40 -17.03
C GLY A 110 -1.43 -3.31 -15.95
N TYR A 111 -0.73 -3.56 -14.86
CA TYR A 111 -0.64 -2.61 -13.76
C TYR A 111 0.62 -2.82 -12.93
N ASP A 112 1.10 -1.74 -12.33
CA ASP A 112 2.16 -1.70 -11.33
C ASP A 112 1.62 -0.83 -10.18
N ILE A 113 1.04 -1.48 -9.19
CA ILE A 113 0.32 -0.85 -8.08
C ILE A 113 0.99 -1.28 -6.80
N VAL A 114 1.39 -0.30 -5.99
CA VAL A 114 2.01 -0.51 -4.70
C VAL A 114 1.06 -0.10 -3.58
N VAL A 115 1.24 -0.72 -2.42
CA VAL A 115 0.64 -0.23 -1.18
C VAL A 115 1.53 0.88 -0.61
N ALA A 116 0.94 1.98 -0.19
CA ALA A 116 1.65 3.11 0.40
C ALA A 116 0.94 3.62 1.66
N ASP A 117 1.72 4.14 2.61
CA ASP A 117 1.18 4.86 3.76
C ASP A 117 0.55 6.19 3.33
N THR A 118 -0.66 6.45 3.81
CA THR A 118 -1.38 7.71 3.57
C THR A 118 -0.98 8.81 4.53
N GLN A 119 -0.32 8.46 5.64
CA GLN A 119 0.22 9.44 6.57
C GLN A 119 1.21 10.36 5.84
N ARG A 120 0.94 11.67 5.88
CA ARG A 120 1.85 12.66 5.29
C ARG A 120 3.15 12.72 6.07
N SER A 121 4.24 13.03 5.37
CA SER A 121 5.51 13.34 6.02
C SER A 121 5.38 14.59 6.89
N ALA A 122 6.14 14.61 7.99
CA ALA A 122 6.08 15.69 8.96
C ALA A 122 7.44 15.94 9.61
N VAL A 123 7.71 17.21 9.92
CA VAL A 123 8.77 17.62 10.84
C VAL A 123 8.22 17.51 12.26
N PHE A 124 9.00 16.94 13.18
CA PHE A 124 8.58 16.67 14.55
C PHE A 124 9.76 16.67 15.53
N GLY A 125 9.50 16.36 16.80
CA GLY A 125 10.49 16.33 17.87
C GLY A 125 10.67 17.69 18.56
N LEU A 126 11.42 17.70 19.67
CA LEU A 126 11.79 18.95 20.36
C LEU A 126 12.48 19.89 19.35
N ASP A 127 12.03 21.13 19.30
CA ASP A 127 12.49 22.17 18.38
C ASP A 127 12.36 21.84 16.88
N GLY A 128 11.58 20.82 16.51
CA GLY A 128 11.40 20.41 15.10
C GLY A 128 12.65 19.81 14.46
N GLY A 129 13.55 19.22 15.25
CA GLY A 129 14.82 18.69 14.76
C GLY A 129 14.73 17.37 13.98
N LEU A 130 13.55 16.73 13.88
CA LEU A 130 13.37 15.43 13.24
C LEU A 130 12.42 15.50 12.05
N PHE A 131 12.57 14.57 11.10
CA PHE A 131 11.68 14.43 9.95
C PHE A 131 11.27 12.96 9.78
N ALA A 132 9.97 12.71 9.70
CA ALA A 132 9.40 11.39 9.46
C ALA A 132 8.72 11.35 8.10
N SER A 133 9.02 10.32 7.33
CA SER A 133 8.36 10.02 6.06
C SER A 133 8.50 8.53 5.74
N ALA A 134 7.49 7.96 5.10
CA ALA A 134 7.68 6.71 4.38
C ALA A 134 8.70 6.93 3.24
N ARG A 135 9.41 5.85 2.84
CA ARG A 135 10.29 5.80 1.65
C ARG A 135 11.49 6.75 1.68
N LEU A 136 11.96 7.16 2.87
CA LEU A 136 13.20 7.95 2.99
C LEU A 136 14.38 7.26 2.30
N ASP A 137 14.47 5.95 2.45
CA ASP A 137 15.34 5.07 1.67
C ASP A 137 14.71 4.80 0.28
N ASN A 138 15.22 5.33 -0.83
CA ASN A 138 16.26 6.36 -0.93
C ASN A 138 15.76 7.67 -1.57
N LEU A 139 14.46 7.98 -1.45
CA LEU A 139 13.90 9.21 -2.00
C LEU A 139 14.51 10.48 -1.40
N SER A 140 15.02 10.40 -0.16
CA SER A 140 15.74 11.50 0.47
C SER A 140 16.98 11.92 -0.34
N SER A 141 17.80 10.96 -0.78
CA SER A 141 18.97 11.23 -1.61
C SER A 141 18.58 11.69 -3.02
N VAL A 142 17.55 11.08 -3.62
CA VAL A 142 17.06 11.48 -4.95
C VAL A 142 16.58 12.93 -4.93
N HIS A 143 15.82 13.33 -3.93
CA HIS A 143 15.35 14.70 -3.76
C HIS A 143 16.52 15.68 -3.59
N ALA A 144 17.49 15.36 -2.74
CA ALA A 144 18.66 16.21 -2.52
C ALA A 144 19.49 16.38 -3.80
N GLY A 145 19.75 15.28 -4.52
CA GLY A 145 20.51 15.30 -5.78
C GLY A 145 19.81 16.11 -6.87
N LEU A 146 18.50 15.89 -7.06
CA LEU A 146 17.71 16.67 -8.02
C LEU A 146 17.69 18.15 -7.67
N SER A 147 17.50 18.49 -6.39
CA SER A 147 17.49 19.88 -5.92
C SER A 147 18.82 20.60 -6.19
N ALA A 148 19.94 19.90 -6.06
CA ALA A 148 21.26 20.45 -6.35
C ALA A 148 21.42 20.72 -7.85
N LEU A 149 21.05 19.76 -8.71
CA LEU A 149 21.11 19.92 -10.18
C LEU A 149 20.27 21.09 -10.67
N LEU A 150 19.04 21.23 -10.16
CA LEU A 150 18.13 22.32 -10.54
C LEU A 150 18.64 23.70 -10.12
N ARG A 151 19.49 23.80 -9.09
CA ARG A 151 20.11 25.07 -8.67
C ARG A 151 21.34 25.46 -9.49
N LEU A 152 21.90 24.54 -10.26
CA LEU A 152 23.03 24.79 -11.15
C LEU A 152 22.59 25.23 -12.55
N ALA A 153 21.35 24.91 -12.94
CA ALA A 153 20.73 25.32 -14.20
C ALA A 153 20.20 26.76 -14.13
#